data_AF-A0A947CNN6-F1
#
_entry.id   AF-A0A947CNN6-F1
#
_cell.length_a   1.000
_cell.length_b   1.000
_cell.length_c   1.000
_cell.angle_alpha   90.00
_cell.angle_beta   90.00
_cell.angle_gamma   90.00
#
_symmetry.space_group_name_H-M   'P 1'
#
loop_
_entity.id
_entity.type
_entity.pdbx_description
1 polymer ?
#
loop_
_entity_poly.entity_id
_entity_poly.type
_entity_poly.pdbx_seq_one_letter_code
_entity_poly.pdbx_strand_id
1 'polypeptide(L)'
;MYRKGFSTLALMLLVGCSTSFGGEFGDGKNDGKWANIDSDNDGISDMHEDRGFKYDADEDGIPDYKDTDSDNDCIPDAAEAGDSDLSTPPRDVDGDGTPDYRDLDTDGDGLPDADEDSNCNGVLDGAETSNLSQDTDEDGATDLVEVAAGTDGVDPADNPQANGDFVFVMPYQANPSPREDDLDFATELKAVDLYVLVDRSGSMSDEISSIRNNMDSVVRNLTCAPAGNGQPGECIQELWSGLGSYTYYGRNPFIHHLDVQSNPGAIRNVMPGADTGNCDSSGCTEPHLEAVFSAASGQGSGLCQGLASYSGRFSCNDSPAGSGGVGYPCFRPEALPVILLATDEPFTNNSCAGVQGAAGAAFQIGAKVIGIRGNSNENNAVINDLSQLAGLTGAIDAGGNPLVFAGANSGAASAIEDAVRTVTNNLPLAIGGVAVDEPGDDVNAVESFVDHIETLQVDSPECSTGLEASDSDGDGYADVFTAVVAGTPLCWRVVPKVNETVTVDKPTLYRAKLDVYADGVTLLDSRNIFFVVPPTLYVAE
;
A
#
# COMPACT_ATOMS: atom_id res chain seq x y z
N MET A 1 100.28 -6.17 42.52
CA MET A 1 101.25 -7.16 42.05
C MET A 1 101.40 -7.00 40.54
N TYR A 2 102.66 -6.84 40.08
CA TYR A 2 103.20 -6.94 38.70
C TYR A 2 102.38 -6.39 37.51
N ARG A 3 102.69 -5.22 36.90
CA ARG A 3 103.89 -4.80 36.11
C ARG A 3 104.03 -5.65 34.84
N LYS A 4 103.91 -5.15 33.60
CA LYS A 4 104.82 -4.24 32.81
C LYS A 4 104.06 -3.87 31.51
N GLY A 5 104.10 -2.65 30.94
CA GLY A 5 105.23 -1.86 30.42
C GLY A 5 105.52 -2.29 28.97
N PHE A 6 105.57 -1.50 27.90
CA PHE A 6 106.17 -0.18 27.59
C PHE A 6 105.57 0.25 26.22
N SER A 7 105.10 1.47 25.93
CA SER A 7 105.74 2.81 25.81
C SER A 7 106.96 2.89 24.87
N THR A 8 106.80 3.56 23.73
CA THR A 8 107.85 4.41 23.16
C THR A 8 107.20 5.61 22.46
N LEU A 9 107.82 6.77 22.69
CA LEU A 9 107.36 8.14 22.51
C LEU A 9 108.16 8.82 21.38
N ALA A 10 107.62 9.95 20.89
CA ALA A 10 108.19 10.99 20.02
C ALA A 10 107.71 10.91 18.56
N LEU A 11 107.29 12.00 17.90
CA LEU A 11 107.76 13.38 18.01
C LEU A 11 106.67 14.36 17.50
N MET A 12 106.47 15.47 18.21
CA MET A 12 105.66 16.63 17.80
C MET A 12 106.22 17.28 16.53
N LEU A 13 105.32 17.64 15.60
CA LEU A 13 105.42 18.90 14.85
C LEU A 13 103.99 19.47 14.66
N LEU A 14 103.73 20.62 15.29
CA LEU A 14 102.61 21.51 14.99
C LEU A 14 102.83 22.20 13.64
N VAL A 15 101.74 22.47 12.89
CA VAL A 15 101.33 23.82 12.40
C VAL A 15 100.06 23.72 11.50
N GLY A 16 99.02 24.50 11.86
CA GLY A 16 97.88 24.99 11.03
C GLY A 16 96.63 24.10 10.96
N CYS A 17 95.58 24.24 11.80
CA CYS A 17 94.51 25.27 11.81
C CYS A 17 93.77 25.33 10.46
N SER A 18 92.49 25.01 10.25
CA SER A 18 91.23 24.86 11.01
C SER A 18 90.39 23.75 10.30
N THR A 19 89.34 23.07 10.78
CA THR A 19 88.10 23.43 11.51
C THR A 19 87.45 22.13 12.05
N SER A 20 86.93 22.18 13.27
CA SER A 20 85.79 21.43 13.84
C SER A 20 85.39 20.07 13.22
N PHE A 21 85.70 18.98 13.93
CA PHE A 21 84.98 17.70 13.84
C PHE A 21 83.89 17.69 14.92
N GLY A 22 82.64 17.86 14.51
CA GLY A 22 81.46 17.53 15.29
C GLY A 22 80.68 16.49 14.50
N GLY A 23 80.72 15.23 14.94
CA GLY A 23 79.77 14.23 14.47
C GLY A 23 78.42 14.54 15.08
N GLU A 24 77.44 14.88 14.24
CA GLU A 24 76.05 14.99 14.65
C GLU A 24 75.45 13.59 14.77
N PHE A 25 75.06 13.30 16.00
CA PHE A 25 73.95 12.40 16.30
C PHE A 25 72.70 13.04 15.69
N GLY A 26 71.99 12.29 14.83
CA GLY A 26 70.73 12.73 14.25
C GLY A 26 69.73 13.16 15.33
N ASP A 27 69.09 14.29 15.10
CA ASP A 27 68.38 15.13 16.07
C ASP A 27 66.89 14.79 16.18
N GLY A 28 66.46 13.54 15.99
CA GLY A 28 65.08 13.11 16.34
C GLY A 28 63.94 13.94 15.72
N LYS A 29 64.20 14.64 14.62
CA LYS A 29 63.17 15.25 13.79
C LYS A 29 62.98 14.36 12.57
N ASN A 30 61.77 13.83 12.40
CA ASN A 30 61.35 13.28 11.13
C ASN A 30 61.49 14.38 10.07
N ASP A 31 62.47 14.22 9.19
CA ASP A 31 62.86 15.15 8.14
C ASP A 31 61.93 15.08 6.91
N GLY A 32 60.64 14.80 7.13
CA GLY A 32 59.63 14.76 6.05
C GLY A 32 59.80 13.61 5.06
N LYS A 33 60.70 12.66 5.32
CA LYS A 33 61.06 11.62 4.35
C LYS A 33 60.03 10.51 4.17
N TRP A 34 58.96 10.49 4.96
CA TRP A 34 57.87 9.51 4.92
C TRP A 34 56.55 10.12 4.42
N ALA A 35 56.45 11.45 4.30
CA ALA A 35 55.21 12.14 3.89
C ALA A 35 55.05 12.23 2.36
N ASN A 36 55.94 11.58 1.61
CA ASN A 36 56.05 11.68 0.17
C ASN A 36 56.49 10.34 -0.43
N ILE A 37 56.35 9.25 0.33
CA ILE A 37 56.55 7.90 -0.18
C ILE A 37 55.16 7.38 -0.48
N ASP A 38 55.07 6.76 -1.64
CA ASP A 38 53.89 6.19 -2.27
C ASP A 38 54.48 4.96 -2.98
N SER A 39 54.10 3.77 -2.50
CA SER A 39 54.84 2.51 -2.74
C SER A 39 54.27 1.69 -3.90
N ASP A 40 52.96 1.74 -4.09
CA ASP A 40 52.17 1.22 -5.22
C ASP A 40 51.95 2.27 -6.33
N ASN A 41 52.20 3.55 -6.04
CA ASN A 41 52.09 4.67 -6.98
C ASN A 41 50.64 4.94 -7.41
N ASP A 42 49.72 4.88 -6.46
CA ASP A 42 48.29 5.12 -6.65
C ASP A 42 47.91 6.62 -6.48
N GLY A 43 48.72 7.41 -5.77
CA GLY A 43 48.43 8.83 -5.47
C GLY A 43 48.07 9.10 -4.02
N ILE A 44 47.98 8.05 -3.20
CA ILE A 44 47.90 8.09 -1.76
C ILE A 44 49.33 7.90 -1.19
N SER A 45 49.59 8.42 0.00
CA SER A 45 50.92 8.27 0.61
C SER A 45 50.91 7.13 1.62
N ASP A 46 52.03 6.41 1.74
CA ASP A 46 52.22 5.35 2.74
C ASP A 46 51.84 5.81 4.18
N MET A 47 51.90 7.13 4.45
CA MET A 47 51.51 7.71 5.74
C MET A 47 50.00 7.86 5.95
N HIS A 48 49.26 8.06 4.86
CA HIS A 48 47.80 8.15 4.82
C HIS A 48 47.15 6.76 4.78
N GLU A 49 47.75 5.82 4.07
CA GLU A 49 47.34 4.42 4.14
C GLU A 49 47.74 3.87 5.51
N ASP A 50 49.03 3.85 5.84
CA ASP A 50 49.46 3.01 6.95
C ASP A 50 50.26 3.75 8.03
N ARG A 51 49.55 4.29 9.03
CA ARG A 51 50.17 4.74 10.30
C ARG A 51 50.63 3.58 11.19
N GLY A 52 51.23 2.51 10.65
CA GLY A 52 51.68 1.38 11.49
C GLY A 52 52.34 0.17 10.83
N PHE A 53 52.34 0.06 9.50
CA PHE A 53 52.70 -1.15 8.73
C PHE A 53 51.80 -2.37 9.01
N LYS A 54 50.47 -2.17 9.15
CA LYS A 54 49.53 -3.19 9.64
C LYS A 54 48.10 -3.19 9.10
N TYR A 55 47.68 -2.16 8.36
CA TYR A 55 46.33 -2.15 7.78
C TYR A 55 46.32 -2.96 6.48
N ASP A 56 45.23 -3.69 6.27
CA ASP A 56 44.97 -4.72 5.25
C ASP A 56 43.43 -4.85 5.23
N ALA A 57 42.76 -3.95 4.50
CA ALA A 57 41.32 -3.71 4.64
C ALA A 57 40.47 -4.87 4.10
N ASP A 58 40.90 -5.50 3.00
CA ASP A 58 40.22 -6.65 2.39
C ASP A 58 40.72 -8.04 2.90
N GLU A 59 41.73 -8.03 3.78
CA GLU A 59 42.39 -9.22 4.36
C GLU A 59 43.02 -10.18 3.32
N ASP A 60 43.42 -9.72 2.13
CA ASP A 60 44.07 -10.57 1.13
C ASP A 60 45.54 -10.90 1.46
N GLY A 61 46.12 -10.17 2.41
CA GLY A 61 47.50 -10.31 2.89
C GLY A 61 48.51 -9.36 2.26
N ILE A 62 48.07 -8.45 1.40
CA ILE A 62 48.79 -7.29 0.89
C ILE A 62 48.40 -6.09 1.77
N PRO A 63 49.34 -5.43 2.46
CA PRO A 63 49.00 -4.24 3.23
C PRO A 63 48.62 -3.08 2.30
N ASP A 64 47.63 -2.28 2.69
CA ASP A 64 47.02 -1.21 1.87
C ASP A 64 48.04 -0.31 1.16
N TYR A 65 49.12 0.13 1.84
CA TYR A 65 50.22 0.92 1.22
C TYR A 65 51.04 0.21 0.13
N LYS A 66 50.62 -0.98 -0.29
CA LYS A 66 51.15 -1.77 -1.40
C LYS A 66 50.06 -2.41 -2.24
N ASP A 67 48.82 -2.22 -1.86
CA ASP A 67 47.69 -2.65 -2.66
C ASP A 67 47.42 -1.59 -3.74
N THR A 68 46.61 -1.94 -4.72
CA THR A 68 46.17 -1.00 -5.76
C THR A 68 44.65 -0.84 -5.76
N ASP A 69 43.99 -1.54 -4.85
CA ASP A 69 42.55 -1.74 -4.65
C ASP A 69 42.41 -2.35 -3.25
N SER A 70 42.50 -1.50 -2.23
CA SER A 70 42.76 -1.87 -0.83
C SER A 70 41.54 -2.49 -0.13
N ASP A 71 40.33 -2.20 -0.59
CA ASP A 71 39.07 -2.79 -0.11
C ASP A 71 38.44 -3.79 -1.09
N ASN A 72 38.98 -3.92 -2.31
CA ASN A 72 38.63 -4.93 -3.30
C ASN A 72 37.20 -4.80 -3.82
N ASP A 73 36.74 -3.56 -3.96
CA ASP A 73 35.41 -3.20 -4.45
C ASP A 73 35.35 -3.03 -5.98
N CYS A 74 36.46 -3.30 -6.68
CA CYS A 74 36.71 -3.11 -8.12
C CYS A 74 37.11 -1.70 -8.57
N ILE A 75 37.18 -0.73 -7.66
CA ILE A 75 37.60 0.63 -7.92
C ILE A 75 39.05 0.78 -7.43
N PRO A 76 40.00 1.17 -8.30
CA PRO A 76 41.39 1.27 -7.85
C PRO A 76 41.59 2.46 -6.90
N ASP A 77 42.43 2.29 -5.88
CA ASP A 77 42.83 3.34 -4.91
C ASP A 77 43.24 4.67 -5.60
N ALA A 78 43.83 4.57 -6.79
CA ALA A 78 44.23 5.71 -7.60
C ALA A 78 43.07 6.58 -8.14
N ALA A 79 41.89 5.98 -8.37
CA ALA A 79 40.66 6.67 -8.72
C ALA A 79 40.01 7.33 -7.48
N GLU A 80 40.26 6.75 -6.31
CA GLU A 80 39.66 7.11 -5.03
C GLU A 80 40.46 8.13 -4.24
N ALA A 81 41.77 8.22 -4.49
CA ALA A 81 42.68 9.19 -3.89
C ALA A 81 42.19 10.65 -3.98
N GLY A 82 41.34 10.97 -4.97
CA GLY A 82 40.75 12.29 -5.19
C GLY A 82 41.69 13.30 -5.86
N ASP A 83 42.98 13.23 -5.56
CA ASP A 83 44.05 13.93 -6.29
C ASP A 83 45.38 13.15 -6.22
N SER A 84 46.44 13.72 -6.80
CA SER A 84 47.78 13.10 -6.85
C SER A 84 48.81 13.81 -5.95
N ASP A 85 48.37 14.70 -5.06
CA ASP A 85 49.23 15.41 -4.11
C ASP A 85 49.34 14.59 -2.83
N LEU A 86 50.42 13.84 -2.68
CA LEU A 86 50.71 13.01 -1.50
C LEU A 86 50.63 13.72 -0.13
N SER A 87 50.53 15.06 -0.12
CA SER A 87 50.37 15.86 1.10
C SER A 87 48.91 16.18 1.47
N THR A 88 47.94 15.88 0.60
CA THR A 88 46.51 16.01 0.89
C THR A 88 46.01 14.74 1.58
N PRO A 89 45.08 14.85 2.55
CA PRO A 89 44.37 13.69 3.05
C PRO A 89 43.61 13.00 1.90
N PRO A 90 43.46 11.67 1.95
CA PRO A 90 42.61 10.92 1.02
C PRO A 90 41.18 11.48 0.96
N ARG A 91 40.49 11.19 -0.14
CA ARG A 91 39.07 11.49 -0.29
C ARG A 91 38.25 10.65 0.70
N ASP A 92 37.14 11.23 1.11
CA ASP A 92 36.17 10.71 2.09
C ASP A 92 34.86 11.43 1.71
N VAL A 93 34.10 10.81 0.79
CA VAL A 93 32.94 11.42 0.13
C VAL A 93 31.77 11.57 1.09
N ASP A 94 31.44 10.51 1.85
CA ASP A 94 30.32 10.49 2.78
C ASP A 94 30.64 11.16 4.15
N GLY A 95 31.94 11.32 4.46
CA GLY A 95 32.42 11.99 5.65
C GLY A 95 32.34 11.15 6.92
N ASP A 96 32.24 9.83 6.84
CA ASP A 96 32.16 8.92 7.99
C ASP A 96 33.51 8.73 8.70
N GLY A 97 34.60 9.08 8.02
CA GLY A 97 35.99 9.03 8.49
C GLY A 97 36.79 7.82 8.00
N THR A 98 36.17 6.91 7.25
CA THR A 98 36.78 5.90 6.40
C THR A 98 37.08 6.56 5.05
N PRO A 99 38.34 6.60 4.61
CA PRO A 99 38.64 7.08 3.27
C PRO A 99 38.06 6.18 2.18
N ASP A 100 37.68 6.75 1.04
CA ASP A 100 37.07 6.03 -0.10
C ASP A 100 37.79 4.72 -0.44
N TYR A 101 39.13 4.72 -0.60
CA TYR A 101 39.95 3.51 -0.91
C TYR A 101 39.92 2.38 0.14
N ARG A 102 39.14 2.55 1.21
CA ARG A 102 38.92 1.57 2.29
C ARG A 102 37.44 1.36 2.58
N ASP A 103 36.58 2.00 1.81
CA ASP A 103 35.16 2.07 2.02
C ASP A 103 34.44 1.30 0.92
N LEU A 104 33.63 0.32 1.32
CA LEU A 104 32.90 -0.53 0.38
C LEU A 104 31.62 0.15 -0.17
N ASP A 105 31.32 1.37 0.30
CA ASP A 105 30.15 2.20 -0.01
C ASP A 105 30.55 3.68 0.10
N THR A 106 31.29 4.16 -0.89
CA THR A 106 31.99 5.46 -0.89
C THR A 106 31.07 6.65 -0.60
N ASP A 107 29.82 6.61 -1.07
CA ASP A 107 28.86 7.68 -0.84
C ASP A 107 27.86 7.44 0.30
N GLY A 108 27.90 6.24 0.90
CA GLY A 108 27.16 5.89 2.10
C GLY A 108 25.65 5.77 1.90
N ASP A 109 25.19 5.43 0.69
CA ASP A 109 23.77 5.20 0.40
C ASP A 109 23.30 3.77 0.75
N GLY A 110 24.25 2.85 0.97
CA GLY A 110 24.04 1.45 1.30
C GLY A 110 24.09 0.49 0.10
N LEU A 111 24.30 0.96 -1.11
CA LEU A 111 24.61 0.17 -2.30
C LEU A 111 26.15 0.01 -2.37
N PRO A 112 26.69 -1.21 -2.43
CA PRO A 112 28.14 -1.37 -2.50
C PRO A 112 28.72 -0.86 -3.82
N ASP A 113 29.88 -0.20 -3.79
CA ASP A 113 30.59 0.34 -4.96
C ASP A 113 30.77 -0.72 -6.08
N ALA A 114 31.02 -1.98 -5.69
CA ALA A 114 31.13 -3.11 -6.61
C ALA A 114 29.84 -3.47 -7.37
N ASP A 115 28.67 -3.16 -6.80
CA ASP A 115 27.36 -3.32 -7.46
C ASP A 115 27.05 -2.10 -8.35
N GLU A 116 27.62 -0.92 -8.05
CA GLU A 116 27.50 0.31 -8.84
C GLU A 116 28.37 0.29 -10.10
N ASP A 117 29.66 -0.04 -9.98
CA ASP A 117 30.55 -0.36 -11.12
C ASP A 117 30.46 -1.85 -11.47
N SER A 118 29.26 -2.27 -11.90
CA SER A 118 28.93 -3.66 -12.22
C SER A 118 29.89 -4.35 -13.19
N ASN A 119 30.64 -3.57 -13.99
CA ASN A 119 31.58 -4.06 -14.99
C ASN A 119 33.06 -3.99 -14.56
N CYS A 120 33.36 -3.45 -13.37
CA CYS A 120 34.67 -3.33 -12.74
C CYS A 120 35.71 -2.65 -13.66
N ASN A 121 35.36 -1.49 -14.22
CA ASN A 121 36.28 -0.73 -15.08
C ASN A 121 36.74 0.61 -14.48
N GLY A 122 36.24 0.98 -13.30
CA GLY A 122 36.50 2.24 -12.60
C GLY A 122 35.96 3.48 -13.34
N VAL A 123 34.94 3.32 -14.18
CA VAL A 123 34.38 4.35 -15.05
C VAL A 123 32.87 4.21 -15.14
N LEU A 124 32.16 5.16 -14.52
CA LEU A 124 30.71 5.33 -14.65
C LEU A 124 30.26 5.23 -16.12
N ASP A 125 29.53 4.17 -16.44
CA ASP A 125 28.92 3.96 -17.74
C ASP A 125 27.47 4.51 -17.78
N GLY A 126 26.75 4.23 -18.87
CA GLY A 126 25.41 4.81 -19.07
C GLY A 126 24.27 3.99 -18.48
N ALA A 127 24.56 2.88 -17.81
CA ALA A 127 23.59 1.99 -17.16
C ALA A 127 24.03 1.64 -15.71
N GLU A 128 25.06 2.31 -15.22
CA GLU A 128 25.65 2.18 -13.90
C GLU A 128 25.31 3.41 -13.06
N THR A 129 25.22 3.20 -11.75
CA THR A 129 25.09 4.27 -10.77
C THR A 129 26.47 4.75 -10.34
N SER A 130 26.51 5.90 -9.69
CA SER A 130 27.73 6.62 -9.34
C SER A 130 28.03 6.46 -7.86
N ASN A 131 29.09 5.72 -7.54
CA ASN A 131 29.64 5.59 -6.19
C ASN A 131 30.10 6.88 -5.49
N LEU A 132 30.02 8.02 -6.17
CA LEU A 132 30.32 9.34 -5.60
C LEU A 132 29.06 10.16 -5.29
N SER A 133 27.86 9.58 -5.48
CA SER A 133 26.59 10.30 -5.41
C SER A 133 25.44 9.34 -5.12
N GLN A 134 24.92 9.41 -3.90
CA GLN A 134 23.80 8.59 -3.39
C GLN A 134 22.52 8.54 -4.26
N ASP A 135 22.40 9.46 -5.22
CA ASP A 135 21.28 9.61 -6.15
C ASP A 135 21.90 10.09 -7.46
N THR A 136 22.09 9.18 -8.41
CA THR A 136 22.86 9.45 -9.63
C THR A 136 22.15 10.41 -10.59
N ASP A 137 20.81 10.41 -10.61
CA ASP A 137 20.03 11.25 -11.53
C ASP A 137 19.31 12.45 -10.87
N GLU A 138 19.49 12.60 -9.56
CA GLU A 138 19.00 13.68 -8.69
C GLU A 138 17.47 13.78 -8.66
N ASP A 139 16.74 12.67 -8.77
CA ASP A 139 15.27 12.64 -8.74
C ASP A 139 14.65 12.48 -7.34
N GLY A 140 15.48 12.16 -6.35
CA GLY A 140 15.12 12.01 -4.95
C GLY A 140 14.91 10.57 -4.48
N ALA A 141 15.04 9.57 -5.35
CA ALA A 141 15.30 8.18 -4.97
C ALA A 141 16.81 7.93 -4.91
N THR A 142 17.28 7.14 -3.95
CA THR A 142 18.70 6.76 -3.90
C THR A 142 18.97 5.56 -4.79
N ASP A 143 20.20 5.40 -5.24
CA ASP A 143 20.60 4.30 -6.12
C ASP A 143 20.32 2.93 -5.47
N LEU A 144 20.56 2.81 -4.16
CA LEU A 144 20.14 1.65 -3.35
C LEU A 144 18.66 1.29 -3.54
N VAL A 145 17.78 2.30 -3.47
CA VAL A 145 16.32 2.11 -3.56
C VAL A 145 15.94 1.61 -4.93
N GLU A 146 16.51 2.19 -5.97
CA GLU A 146 16.17 1.91 -7.36
C GLU A 146 16.68 0.55 -7.80
N VAL A 147 17.94 0.22 -7.48
CA VAL A 147 18.51 -1.11 -7.71
C VAL A 147 17.71 -2.18 -6.97
N ALA A 148 17.32 -1.93 -5.72
CA ALA A 148 16.48 -2.88 -4.96
C ALA A 148 15.06 -3.00 -5.52
N ALA A 149 14.48 -1.90 -6.02
CA ALA A 149 13.18 -1.87 -6.69
C ALA A 149 13.20 -2.51 -8.10
N GLY A 150 14.39 -2.57 -8.71
CA GLY A 150 14.60 -2.99 -10.09
C GLY A 150 14.21 -1.92 -11.11
N THR A 151 14.29 -0.65 -10.71
CA THR A 151 14.14 0.52 -11.59
C THR A 151 15.51 1.02 -12.06
N ASP A 152 15.56 2.08 -12.88
CA ASP A 152 16.77 2.54 -13.57
C ASP A 152 17.30 3.84 -12.93
N GLY A 153 18.30 3.75 -12.04
CA GLY A 153 18.83 4.90 -11.28
C GLY A 153 19.61 5.95 -12.09
N VAL A 154 19.59 5.84 -13.43
CA VAL A 154 20.07 6.90 -14.32
C VAL A 154 18.95 7.55 -15.14
N ASP A 155 17.70 7.09 -14.99
CA ASP A 155 16.51 7.66 -15.63
C ASP A 155 15.58 8.30 -14.59
N PRO A 156 15.54 9.65 -14.48
CA PRO A 156 14.82 10.37 -13.40
C PRO A 156 13.29 10.32 -13.54
N ALA A 157 12.79 9.47 -14.44
CA ALA A 157 11.39 9.20 -14.66
C ALA A 157 11.00 7.75 -14.27
N ASP A 158 11.97 6.91 -13.92
CA ASP A 158 11.78 5.51 -13.53
C ASP A 158 12.24 5.28 -12.09
N ASN A 159 11.52 5.86 -11.12
CA ASN A 159 11.73 5.60 -9.70
C ASN A 159 10.44 5.12 -9.00
N PRO A 160 10.55 4.38 -7.88
CA PRO A 160 9.39 3.83 -7.18
C PRO A 160 8.46 4.92 -6.58
N GLN A 161 9.01 6.03 -6.11
CA GLN A 161 8.25 7.14 -5.52
C GLN A 161 7.39 7.88 -6.57
N ALA A 162 7.86 8.00 -7.81
CA ALA A 162 7.12 8.57 -8.94
C ALA A 162 5.89 7.74 -9.33
N ASN A 163 5.89 6.44 -8.99
CA ASN A 163 4.74 5.55 -9.12
C ASN A 163 3.74 5.67 -7.95
N GLY A 164 4.06 6.45 -6.92
CA GLY A 164 3.24 6.66 -5.74
C GLY A 164 3.28 5.50 -4.75
N ASP A 165 4.41 4.78 -4.71
CA ASP A 165 4.69 3.71 -3.75
C ASP A 165 5.53 4.26 -2.57
N PHE A 166 5.34 3.70 -1.38
CA PHE A 166 6.12 4.06 -0.19
C PHE A 166 7.46 3.35 -0.21
N VAL A 167 8.53 4.05 0.12
CA VAL A 167 9.86 3.44 0.24
C VAL A 167 10.48 3.79 1.57
N PHE A 168 10.88 2.77 2.31
CA PHE A 168 11.62 2.89 3.55
C PHE A 168 12.92 2.09 3.46
N VAL A 169 14.05 2.77 3.67
CA VAL A 169 15.35 2.13 3.89
C VAL A 169 15.43 1.68 5.35
N MET A 170 15.70 0.40 5.56
CA MET A 170 15.57 -0.31 6.83
C MET A 170 16.91 -0.91 7.29
N PRO A 171 17.91 -0.08 7.62
CA PRO A 171 19.23 -0.56 8.02
C PRO A 171 19.16 -1.34 9.34
N TYR A 172 20.02 -2.35 9.48
CA TYR A 172 20.03 -3.21 10.66
C TYR A 172 20.47 -2.44 11.91
N GLN A 173 19.67 -2.52 12.97
CA GLN A 173 19.88 -1.82 14.25
C GLN A 173 20.04 -0.29 14.15
N ALA A 174 19.61 0.31 13.05
CA ALA A 174 19.63 1.75 12.81
C ALA A 174 18.22 2.29 12.52
N ASN A 175 18.06 3.61 12.54
CA ASN A 175 16.75 4.22 12.31
C ASN A 175 16.37 4.08 10.82
N PRO A 176 15.10 3.80 10.51
CA PRO A 176 14.63 3.81 9.14
C PRO A 176 14.66 5.21 8.54
N SER A 177 14.80 5.27 7.21
CA SER A 177 14.75 6.50 6.41
C SER A 177 13.74 6.35 5.27
N PRO A 178 12.71 7.21 5.18
CA PRO A 178 12.29 8.18 6.18
C PRO A 178 11.76 7.49 7.46
N ARG A 179 11.55 8.24 8.54
CA ARG A 179 11.02 7.69 9.81
C ARG A 179 9.51 7.48 9.81
N GLU A 180 8.83 8.17 8.91
CA GLU A 180 7.40 8.15 8.70
C GLU A 180 7.14 8.69 7.29
N ASP A 181 6.07 8.23 6.65
CA ASP A 181 5.62 8.77 5.38
C ASP A 181 4.08 8.83 5.34
N ASP A 182 3.56 9.83 4.64
CA ASP A 182 2.15 10.22 4.67
C ASP A 182 1.48 9.91 3.32
N LEU A 183 0.48 9.04 3.33
CA LEU A 183 -0.39 8.76 2.19
C LEU A 183 -1.54 9.75 2.15
N ASP A 184 -1.77 10.40 1.00
CA ASP A 184 -3.04 11.04 0.69
C ASP A 184 -3.94 10.13 -0.15
N PHE A 185 -5.23 10.13 0.18
CA PHE A 185 -6.23 9.31 -0.46
C PHE A 185 -7.51 10.10 -0.70
N ALA A 186 -7.98 10.06 -1.94
CA ALA A 186 -9.30 10.55 -2.29
C ALA A 186 -10.35 9.47 -2.04
N THR A 187 -11.32 9.72 -1.14
CA THR A 187 -12.43 8.79 -0.82
C THR A 187 -13.48 8.65 -1.93
N GLU A 188 -13.08 8.74 -3.19
CA GLU A 188 -13.99 8.53 -4.32
C GLU A 188 -14.34 7.05 -4.46
N LEU A 189 -15.63 6.73 -4.40
CA LEU A 189 -16.13 5.38 -4.67
C LEU A 189 -15.94 5.07 -6.17
N LYS A 190 -14.90 4.27 -6.50
CA LYS A 190 -14.57 3.89 -7.88
C LYS A 190 -15.60 2.91 -8.47
N ALA A 191 -16.12 1.98 -7.66
CA ALA A 191 -17.03 0.93 -8.12
C ALA A 191 -18.23 0.72 -7.18
N VAL A 192 -19.42 0.56 -7.77
CA VAL A 192 -20.66 0.26 -7.06
C VAL A 192 -21.39 -0.87 -7.79
N ASP A 193 -21.86 -1.85 -7.03
CA ASP A 193 -22.66 -2.95 -7.57
C ASP A 193 -24.09 -2.86 -7.05
N LEU A 194 -24.99 -2.46 -7.94
CA LEU A 194 -26.40 -2.28 -7.65
C LEU A 194 -27.20 -3.57 -7.90
N TYR A 195 -27.76 -4.16 -6.85
CA TYR A 195 -28.68 -5.28 -6.98
C TYR A 195 -30.11 -4.89 -6.60
N VAL A 196 -31.02 -4.94 -7.59
CA VAL A 196 -32.42 -4.58 -7.36
C VAL A 196 -33.21 -5.85 -7.03
N LEU A 197 -33.73 -5.92 -5.81
CA LEU A 197 -34.69 -6.93 -5.34
C LEU A 197 -36.10 -6.36 -5.43
N VAL A 198 -36.91 -6.91 -6.33
CA VAL A 198 -38.26 -6.40 -6.57
C VAL A 198 -39.32 -7.40 -6.11
N ASP A 199 -40.24 -6.92 -5.26
CA ASP A 199 -41.49 -7.62 -5.01
C ASP A 199 -42.32 -7.70 -6.30
N ARG A 200 -42.71 -8.93 -6.63
CA ARG A 200 -43.47 -9.28 -7.81
C ARG A 200 -44.96 -9.48 -7.51
N SER A 201 -45.46 -9.04 -6.36
CA SER A 201 -46.88 -9.07 -6.04
C SER A 201 -47.73 -8.34 -7.09
N GLY A 202 -49.02 -8.64 -7.12
CA GLY A 202 -49.95 -8.00 -8.06
C GLY A 202 -50.05 -6.48 -7.87
N SER A 203 -49.83 -5.97 -6.65
CA SER A 203 -49.90 -4.55 -6.32
C SER A 203 -48.69 -3.76 -6.83
N MET A 204 -47.51 -4.39 -6.96
CA MET A 204 -46.28 -3.79 -7.49
C MET A 204 -46.20 -3.70 -9.03
N SER A 205 -47.32 -3.92 -9.74
CA SER A 205 -47.33 -4.01 -11.22
C SER A 205 -46.82 -2.74 -11.91
N ASP A 206 -47.12 -1.56 -11.35
CA ASP A 206 -46.71 -0.27 -11.90
C ASP A 206 -45.24 0.02 -11.61
N GLU A 207 -44.76 -0.30 -10.40
CA GLU A 207 -43.37 -0.22 -9.98
C GLU A 207 -42.47 -1.12 -10.84
N ILE A 208 -42.87 -2.38 -11.04
CA ILE A 208 -42.18 -3.34 -11.94
C ILE A 208 -42.08 -2.78 -13.36
N SER A 209 -43.14 -2.15 -13.84
CA SER A 209 -43.17 -1.55 -15.17
C SER A 209 -42.28 -0.31 -15.25
N SER A 210 -42.18 0.49 -14.20
CA SER A 210 -41.26 1.62 -14.11
C SER A 210 -39.81 1.16 -14.14
N ILE A 211 -39.43 0.20 -13.30
CA ILE A 211 -38.07 -0.36 -13.23
C ILE A 211 -37.68 -0.96 -14.59
N ARG A 212 -38.54 -1.80 -15.18
CA ARG A 212 -38.27 -2.43 -16.50
C ARG A 212 -37.93 -1.40 -17.58
N ASN A 213 -38.66 -0.28 -17.61
CA ASN A 213 -38.59 0.66 -18.73
C ASN A 213 -37.52 1.75 -18.54
N ASN A 214 -37.11 2.04 -17.29
CA ASN A 214 -36.29 3.21 -16.99
C ASN A 214 -34.90 2.89 -16.43
N MET A 215 -34.62 1.65 -15.97
CA MET A 215 -33.32 1.32 -15.37
C MET A 215 -32.13 1.53 -16.31
N ASP A 216 -32.29 1.36 -17.64
CA ASP A 216 -31.22 1.67 -18.61
C ASP A 216 -30.82 3.15 -18.53
N SER A 217 -31.79 4.05 -18.44
CA SER A 217 -31.54 5.48 -18.26
C SER A 217 -30.93 5.78 -16.89
N VAL A 218 -31.43 5.14 -15.82
CA VAL A 218 -30.92 5.35 -14.45
C VAL A 218 -29.44 4.98 -14.35
N VAL A 219 -29.06 3.77 -14.79
CA VAL A 219 -27.66 3.32 -14.75
C VAL A 219 -26.78 4.25 -15.60
N ARG A 220 -27.24 4.66 -16.79
CA ARG A 220 -26.49 5.61 -17.64
C ARG A 220 -26.33 7.00 -17.03
N ASN A 221 -27.34 7.51 -16.32
CA ASN A 221 -27.29 8.83 -15.69
C ASN A 221 -26.38 8.86 -14.45
N LEU A 222 -26.14 7.71 -13.84
CA LEU A 222 -25.28 7.53 -12.68
C LEU A 222 -23.84 7.17 -13.07
N THR A 223 -23.63 6.56 -14.24
CA THR A 223 -22.30 6.17 -14.71
C THR A 223 -21.60 7.35 -15.38
N CYS A 224 -20.29 7.50 -15.15
CA CYS A 224 -19.50 8.53 -15.81
C CYS A 224 -19.45 8.35 -17.34
N ALA A 225 -19.44 9.47 -18.06
CA ALA A 225 -19.17 9.45 -19.50
C ALA A 225 -17.71 8.99 -19.74
N PRO A 226 -17.42 8.20 -20.78
CA PRO A 226 -16.06 7.78 -21.08
C PRO A 226 -15.14 9.01 -21.27
N ALA A 227 -14.04 8.99 -20.52
CA ALA A 227 -13.13 10.08 -20.18
C ALA A 227 -13.18 11.36 -21.04
N GLY A 228 -13.57 12.44 -20.38
CA GLY A 228 -13.29 13.83 -20.77
C GLY A 228 -13.17 14.67 -19.50
N ASN A 229 -11.95 14.73 -18.95
CA ASN A 229 -11.42 15.71 -17.99
C ASN A 229 -12.29 16.06 -16.77
N GLY A 230 -12.08 15.32 -15.67
CA GLY A 230 -11.88 15.89 -14.33
C GLY A 230 -12.96 16.80 -13.74
N GLN A 231 -14.14 16.26 -13.44
CA GLN A 231 -14.93 16.80 -12.33
C GLN A 231 -15.14 15.72 -11.26
N PRO A 232 -14.73 15.96 -10.00
CA PRO A 232 -15.00 15.02 -8.91
C PRO A 232 -16.50 15.02 -8.56
N GLY A 233 -17.05 13.83 -8.27
CA GLY A 233 -18.25 13.66 -7.45
C GLY A 233 -19.65 13.71 -8.08
N GLU A 234 -19.85 13.75 -9.42
CA GLU A 234 -21.21 13.73 -10.00
C GLU A 234 -21.68 12.37 -10.57
N CYS A 235 -20.77 11.41 -10.74
CA CYS A 235 -21.03 10.11 -11.36
C CYS A 235 -20.09 9.00 -10.83
N ILE A 236 -20.48 7.74 -11.03
CA ILE A 236 -19.75 6.53 -10.62
C ILE A 236 -18.94 6.02 -11.82
N GLN A 237 -17.64 5.75 -11.63
CA GLN A 237 -16.76 5.25 -12.70
C GLN A 237 -17.22 3.87 -13.18
N GLU A 238 -17.45 2.95 -12.24
CA GLU A 238 -17.88 1.59 -12.53
C GLU A 238 -19.15 1.20 -11.78
N LEU A 239 -20.31 1.55 -12.35
CA LEU A 239 -21.61 1.09 -11.87
C LEU A 239 -22.06 -0.17 -12.61
N TRP A 240 -22.18 -1.29 -11.89
CA TRP A 240 -22.79 -2.51 -12.42
C TRP A 240 -24.15 -2.72 -11.81
N SER A 241 -25.03 -3.40 -12.54
CA SER A 241 -26.39 -3.66 -12.06
C SER A 241 -26.83 -5.10 -12.29
N GLY A 242 -27.57 -5.64 -11.32
CA GLY A 242 -28.18 -6.97 -11.35
C GLY A 242 -29.62 -6.93 -10.86
N LEU A 243 -30.31 -8.07 -10.99
CA LEU A 243 -31.73 -8.18 -10.67
C LEU A 243 -32.08 -9.49 -9.96
N GLY A 244 -32.89 -9.37 -8.92
CA GLY A 244 -33.61 -10.46 -8.30
C GLY A 244 -35.08 -10.10 -8.06
N SER A 245 -35.89 -11.11 -7.78
CA SER A 245 -37.29 -10.89 -7.40
C SER A 245 -37.74 -11.86 -6.33
N TYR A 246 -38.77 -11.48 -5.60
CA TYR A 246 -39.51 -12.35 -4.69
C TYR A 246 -41.01 -12.17 -4.89
N THR A 247 -41.81 -13.06 -4.32
CA THR A 247 -43.27 -13.04 -4.45
C THR A 247 -43.87 -13.64 -3.17
N TYR A 248 -44.67 -14.69 -3.24
CA TYR A 248 -45.33 -15.28 -2.07
C TYR A 248 -44.60 -16.51 -1.52
N TYR A 249 -44.69 -16.73 -0.19
CA TYR A 249 -44.33 -18.02 0.42
C TYR A 249 -45.13 -19.18 -0.22
N GLY A 250 -44.52 -20.36 -0.35
CA GLY A 250 -45.13 -21.52 -1.01
C GLY A 250 -44.97 -21.54 -2.55
N ARG A 251 -44.45 -20.47 -3.14
CA ARG A 251 -43.98 -20.44 -4.54
C ARG A 251 -42.45 -20.32 -4.57
N ASN A 252 -41.95 -19.16 -5.00
CA ASN A 252 -40.53 -18.90 -5.18
C ASN A 252 -40.14 -17.76 -4.24
N PRO A 253 -39.49 -18.06 -3.10
CA PRO A 253 -39.16 -17.03 -2.11
C PRO A 253 -38.07 -16.08 -2.59
N PHE A 254 -37.21 -16.53 -3.49
CA PHE A 254 -36.21 -15.71 -4.16
C PHE A 254 -35.95 -16.30 -5.54
N ILE A 255 -35.84 -15.44 -6.54
CA ILE A 255 -35.42 -15.78 -7.89
C ILE A 255 -34.35 -14.79 -8.30
N HIS A 256 -33.16 -15.30 -8.53
CA HIS A 256 -32.10 -14.55 -9.20
C HIS A 256 -32.35 -14.52 -10.71
N HIS A 257 -32.31 -13.33 -11.32
CA HIS A 257 -32.53 -13.15 -12.77
C HIS A 257 -31.29 -12.71 -13.52
N LEU A 258 -30.41 -11.95 -12.87
CA LEU A 258 -29.27 -11.31 -13.52
C LEU A 258 -28.13 -11.08 -12.54
N ASP A 259 -26.96 -11.60 -12.89
CA ASP A 259 -25.68 -11.25 -12.27
C ASP A 259 -25.38 -9.77 -12.44
N VAL A 260 -24.65 -9.20 -11.49
CA VAL A 260 -24.15 -7.83 -11.64
C VAL A 260 -23.30 -7.74 -12.91
N GLN A 261 -23.59 -6.74 -13.72
CA GLN A 261 -22.87 -6.52 -14.98
C GLN A 261 -22.91 -5.05 -15.40
N SER A 262 -22.01 -4.70 -16.32
CA SER A 262 -21.86 -3.34 -16.86
C SER A 262 -22.91 -2.92 -17.90
N ASN A 263 -23.72 -3.84 -18.44
CA ASN A 263 -24.69 -3.50 -19.48
C ASN A 263 -25.97 -2.87 -18.88
N PRO A 264 -26.23 -1.55 -19.07
CA PRO A 264 -27.37 -0.87 -18.46
C PRO A 264 -28.73 -1.37 -18.97
N GLY A 265 -28.77 -1.94 -20.19
CA GLY A 265 -29.99 -2.46 -20.79
C GLY A 265 -30.38 -3.87 -20.35
N ALA A 266 -29.54 -4.56 -19.56
CA ALA A 266 -29.73 -5.98 -19.27
C ALA A 266 -30.97 -6.26 -18.41
N ILE A 267 -31.22 -5.45 -17.38
CA ILE A 267 -32.39 -5.59 -16.47
C ILE A 267 -33.70 -5.61 -17.26
N ARG A 268 -33.85 -4.75 -18.26
CA ARG A 268 -35.07 -4.64 -19.07
C ARG A 268 -35.48 -5.97 -19.71
N ASN A 269 -34.50 -6.78 -20.12
CA ASN A 269 -34.74 -8.01 -20.88
C ASN A 269 -35.14 -9.20 -19.99
N VAL A 270 -34.79 -9.14 -18.71
CA VAL A 270 -34.99 -10.23 -17.75
C VAL A 270 -36.02 -9.90 -16.66
N MET A 271 -36.43 -8.64 -16.54
CA MET A 271 -37.41 -8.18 -15.54
C MET A 271 -38.76 -8.89 -15.68
N PRO A 272 -39.14 -9.78 -14.74
CA PRO A 272 -40.37 -10.55 -14.84
C PRO A 272 -41.61 -9.67 -14.64
N GLY A 273 -42.76 -10.08 -15.19
CA GLY A 273 -44.05 -9.42 -14.93
C GLY A 273 -44.58 -9.72 -13.54
N ALA A 274 -45.53 -8.92 -13.04
CA ALA A 274 -46.21 -9.16 -11.77
C ALA A 274 -46.87 -10.56 -11.70
N ASP A 275 -46.80 -11.20 -10.53
CA ASP A 275 -47.56 -12.41 -10.22
C ASP A 275 -48.97 -12.03 -9.79
N THR A 276 -49.93 -12.22 -10.70
CA THR A 276 -51.37 -12.05 -10.40
C THR A 276 -51.98 -13.29 -9.75
N GLY A 277 -51.15 -14.25 -9.34
CA GLY A 277 -51.57 -15.50 -8.74
C GLY A 277 -52.44 -15.28 -7.51
N ASN A 278 -53.53 -16.06 -7.44
CA ASN A 278 -54.37 -16.14 -6.25
C ASN A 278 -53.51 -16.76 -5.14
N CYS A 279 -52.99 -15.95 -4.21
CA CYS A 279 -52.33 -16.44 -3.00
C CYS A 279 -53.34 -17.37 -2.30
N ASP A 280 -52.91 -18.56 -1.85
CA ASP A 280 -53.83 -19.48 -1.20
C ASP A 280 -54.36 -18.84 0.10
N SER A 281 -55.49 -19.34 0.60
CA SER A 281 -56.31 -18.73 1.65
C SER A 281 -55.66 -18.57 3.04
N SER A 282 -54.31 -18.61 3.12
CA SER A 282 -53.46 -18.52 4.32
C SER A 282 -52.90 -17.13 4.60
N GLY A 283 -53.25 -16.12 3.78
CA GLY A 283 -52.66 -14.77 3.85
C GLY A 283 -51.53 -14.61 2.83
N CYS A 284 -51.62 -13.57 1.99
CA CYS A 284 -50.53 -13.20 1.11
C CYS A 284 -49.40 -12.68 2.00
N THR A 285 -48.22 -13.28 1.90
CA THR A 285 -47.08 -12.98 2.74
C THR A 285 -45.85 -13.09 1.87
N GLU A 286 -45.02 -12.07 1.91
CA GLU A 286 -43.84 -11.92 1.08
C GLU A 286 -42.56 -12.25 1.88
N PRO A 287 -41.58 -12.96 1.29
CA PRO A 287 -40.34 -13.38 1.94
C PRO A 287 -39.21 -12.37 1.72
N HIS A 288 -39.43 -11.09 2.03
CA HIS A 288 -38.44 -10.01 1.82
C HIS A 288 -37.07 -10.35 2.41
N LEU A 289 -37.08 -10.81 3.67
CA LEU A 289 -35.88 -11.10 4.45
C LEU A 289 -35.10 -12.30 3.89
N GLU A 290 -35.80 -13.29 3.34
CA GLU A 290 -35.17 -14.45 2.69
C GLU A 290 -34.49 -14.04 1.38
N ALA A 291 -35.10 -13.11 0.63
CA ALA A 291 -34.53 -12.60 -0.61
C ALA A 291 -33.24 -11.80 -0.36
N VAL A 292 -33.23 -10.93 0.65
CA VAL A 292 -32.02 -10.20 1.07
C VAL A 292 -30.94 -11.17 1.57
N PHE A 293 -31.32 -12.10 2.46
CA PHE A 293 -30.39 -13.10 2.98
C PHE A 293 -29.77 -13.94 1.87
N SER A 294 -30.59 -14.44 0.94
CA SER A 294 -30.12 -15.21 -0.21
C SER A 294 -29.17 -14.36 -1.06
N ALA A 295 -29.60 -13.16 -1.47
CA ALA A 295 -28.81 -12.27 -2.31
C ALA A 295 -27.41 -12.02 -1.73
N ALA A 296 -27.32 -11.70 -0.44
CA ALA A 296 -26.05 -11.41 0.22
C ALA A 296 -25.20 -12.66 0.50
N SER A 297 -25.78 -13.72 1.04
CA SER A 297 -25.01 -14.91 1.47
C SER A 297 -24.69 -15.89 0.34
N GLY A 298 -25.39 -15.81 -0.79
CA GLY A 298 -25.37 -16.82 -1.84
C GLY A 298 -26.03 -18.14 -1.44
N GLN A 299 -26.54 -18.26 -0.20
CA GLN A 299 -27.24 -19.45 0.25
C GLN A 299 -28.65 -19.49 -0.33
N GLY A 300 -29.02 -20.62 -0.92
CA GLY A 300 -30.40 -20.84 -1.35
C GLY A 300 -31.35 -21.04 -0.17
N SER A 301 -32.65 -20.90 -0.44
CA SER A 301 -33.76 -20.96 0.51
C SER A 301 -33.98 -22.30 1.24
N GLY A 302 -33.03 -23.23 1.15
CA GLY A 302 -33.09 -24.58 1.72
C GLY A 302 -32.85 -24.67 3.24
N LEU A 303 -32.61 -23.55 3.93
CA LEU A 303 -32.45 -23.50 5.39
C LEU A 303 -33.80 -23.45 6.14
N CYS A 304 -34.90 -23.15 5.43
CA CYS A 304 -36.27 -23.19 5.94
C CYS A 304 -36.93 -24.54 5.65
N GLN A 305 -37.54 -25.18 6.66
CA GLN A 305 -38.34 -26.38 6.41
C GLN A 305 -39.48 -26.11 5.43
N GLY A 306 -39.56 -26.93 4.37
CA GLY A 306 -40.77 -27.06 3.55
C GLY A 306 -40.80 -26.38 2.19
N LEU A 307 -39.71 -25.75 1.72
CA LEU A 307 -39.62 -25.18 0.36
C LEU A 307 -38.40 -25.76 -0.37
N ALA A 308 -38.61 -26.41 -1.52
CA ALA A 308 -37.55 -26.94 -2.37
C ALA A 308 -36.77 -25.77 -3.03
N SER A 309 -35.47 -25.63 -2.77
CA SER A 309 -34.32 -26.21 -3.50
C SER A 309 -33.70 -25.30 -4.55
N TYR A 310 -33.21 -24.12 -4.14
CA TYR A 310 -32.07 -23.51 -4.84
C TYR A 310 -30.78 -24.02 -4.21
N SER A 311 -29.87 -24.53 -5.04
CA SER A 311 -28.50 -24.82 -4.61
C SER A 311 -27.81 -23.49 -4.30
N GLY A 312 -27.18 -23.38 -3.14
CA GLY A 312 -26.36 -22.21 -2.84
C GLY A 312 -25.32 -21.97 -3.93
N ARG A 313 -25.09 -20.70 -4.26
CA ARG A 313 -24.04 -20.26 -5.16
C ARG A 313 -22.91 -19.67 -4.33
N PHE A 314 -21.78 -20.39 -4.32
CA PHE A 314 -20.57 -20.00 -3.59
C PHE A 314 -19.37 -19.79 -4.53
N SER A 315 -19.62 -19.76 -5.83
CA SER A 315 -18.61 -19.48 -6.86
C SER A 315 -19.26 -18.66 -7.97
N CYS A 316 -18.47 -17.73 -8.49
CA CYS A 316 -18.87 -16.75 -9.48
C CYS A 316 -18.06 -16.85 -10.78
N ASN A 317 -17.36 -17.97 -11.00
CA ASN A 317 -16.55 -18.21 -12.19
C ASN A 317 -17.34 -18.14 -13.51
N ASP A 318 -18.66 -18.33 -13.44
CA ASP A 318 -19.59 -18.27 -14.56
C ASP A 318 -20.26 -16.90 -14.72
N SER A 319 -19.98 -15.94 -13.82
CA SER A 319 -20.51 -14.58 -13.86
C SER A 319 -19.53 -13.61 -14.51
N PRO A 320 -20.00 -12.42 -14.96
CA PRO A 320 -19.12 -11.35 -15.41
C PRO A 320 -18.13 -10.85 -14.36
N ALA A 321 -18.42 -11.03 -13.07
CA ALA A 321 -17.56 -10.62 -11.96
C ALA A 321 -16.40 -11.59 -11.69
N GLY A 322 -16.42 -12.79 -12.29
CA GLY A 322 -15.34 -13.76 -12.15
C GLY A 322 -15.24 -14.40 -10.76
N SER A 323 -14.08 -14.97 -10.45
CA SER A 323 -13.89 -15.86 -9.30
C SER A 323 -13.94 -15.19 -7.92
N GLY A 324 -13.81 -13.87 -7.85
CA GLY A 324 -13.84 -13.10 -6.60
C GLY A 324 -15.24 -12.67 -6.15
N GLY A 325 -16.27 -12.91 -6.97
CA GLY A 325 -17.63 -12.44 -6.68
C GLY A 325 -18.28 -13.12 -5.47
N VAL A 326 -19.06 -12.35 -4.71
CA VAL A 326 -19.76 -12.82 -3.49
C VAL A 326 -21.29 -12.74 -3.65
N GLY A 327 -22.01 -13.63 -2.96
CA GLY A 327 -23.47 -13.68 -2.97
C GLY A 327 -24.04 -14.27 -4.26
N TYR A 328 -25.37 -14.35 -4.36
CA TYR A 328 -26.01 -14.81 -5.60
C TYR A 328 -25.73 -13.91 -6.81
N PRO A 329 -25.74 -12.56 -6.66
CA PRO A 329 -25.49 -11.66 -7.78
C PRO A 329 -24.05 -11.64 -8.25
N CYS A 330 -23.12 -12.20 -7.47
CA CYS A 330 -21.68 -12.11 -7.66
C CYS A 330 -21.14 -10.68 -7.55
N PHE A 331 -21.43 -10.00 -6.44
CA PHE A 331 -20.86 -8.69 -6.12
C PHE A 331 -19.35 -8.72 -6.19
N ARG A 332 -18.76 -7.74 -6.88
CA ARG A 332 -17.31 -7.61 -7.03
C ARG A 332 -16.67 -7.21 -5.70
N PRO A 333 -15.49 -7.76 -5.34
CA PRO A 333 -14.83 -7.48 -4.07
C PRO A 333 -14.37 -6.01 -3.94
N GLU A 334 -14.07 -5.35 -5.06
CA GLU A 334 -13.66 -3.94 -5.12
C GLU A 334 -14.81 -2.93 -5.24
N ALA A 335 -16.07 -3.40 -5.25
CA ALA A 335 -17.24 -2.55 -5.44
C ALA A 335 -18.12 -2.53 -4.19
N LEU A 336 -18.65 -1.34 -3.83
CA LEU A 336 -19.62 -1.23 -2.74
C LEU A 336 -20.94 -1.93 -3.14
N PRO A 337 -21.38 -2.99 -2.43
CA PRO A 337 -22.62 -3.66 -2.77
C PRO A 337 -23.82 -2.87 -2.26
N VAL A 338 -24.77 -2.56 -3.14
CA VAL A 338 -26.01 -1.86 -2.78
C VAL A 338 -27.20 -2.75 -3.14
N ILE A 339 -27.95 -3.19 -2.14
CA ILE A 339 -29.16 -3.99 -2.31
C ILE A 339 -30.38 -3.08 -2.16
N LEU A 340 -31.06 -2.81 -3.27
CA LEU A 340 -32.33 -2.07 -3.24
C LEU A 340 -33.49 -3.04 -3.06
N LEU A 341 -34.24 -2.88 -1.97
CA LEU A 341 -35.39 -3.72 -1.65
C LEU A 341 -36.69 -2.95 -1.94
N ALA A 342 -37.38 -3.32 -3.03
CA ALA A 342 -38.62 -2.66 -3.45
C ALA A 342 -39.87 -3.47 -3.04
N THR A 343 -40.73 -2.89 -2.21
CA THR A 343 -42.01 -3.51 -1.77
C THR A 343 -43.04 -2.47 -1.34
N ASP A 344 -44.30 -2.88 -1.35
CA ASP A 344 -45.44 -2.17 -0.78
C ASP A 344 -46.14 -2.94 0.37
N GLU A 345 -45.55 -4.04 0.87
CA GLU A 345 -46.09 -4.79 2.01
C GLU A 345 -45.09 -4.84 3.19
N PRO A 346 -45.59 -4.92 4.44
CA PRO A 346 -44.73 -5.04 5.61
C PRO A 346 -44.01 -6.39 5.64
N PHE A 347 -42.90 -6.45 6.37
CA PHE A 347 -42.18 -7.70 6.55
C PHE A 347 -42.98 -8.67 7.38
N THR A 348 -42.75 -9.95 7.11
CA THR A 348 -43.37 -11.02 7.87
C THR A 348 -42.30 -11.80 8.61
N ASN A 349 -42.55 -12.05 9.90
CA ASN A 349 -41.63 -12.78 10.79
C ASN A 349 -41.60 -14.29 10.52
N ASN A 350 -42.14 -14.74 9.39
CA ASN A 350 -42.12 -16.14 8.95
C ASN A 350 -40.88 -16.48 8.12
N SER A 351 -39.87 -15.58 8.09
CA SER A 351 -38.58 -15.84 7.44
C SER A 351 -37.63 -16.57 8.39
N CYS A 352 -36.74 -17.41 7.85
CA CYS A 352 -35.81 -18.18 8.68
C CYS A 352 -34.58 -17.39 9.12
N ALA A 353 -34.18 -16.37 8.35
CA ALA A 353 -33.10 -15.47 8.74
C ALA A 353 -33.59 -14.43 9.79
N GLY A 354 -34.87 -14.04 9.75
CA GLY A 354 -35.35 -12.85 10.44
C GLY A 354 -34.64 -11.58 9.95
N VAL A 355 -34.98 -10.44 10.55
CA VAL A 355 -34.36 -9.15 10.18
C VAL A 355 -32.86 -9.15 10.49
N GLN A 356 -32.48 -9.73 11.63
CA GLN A 356 -31.09 -9.78 12.07
C GLN A 356 -30.22 -10.69 11.19
N GLY A 357 -30.72 -11.85 10.76
CA GLY A 357 -29.97 -12.73 9.86
C GLY A 357 -29.80 -12.13 8.47
N ALA A 358 -30.84 -11.50 7.93
CA ALA A 358 -30.77 -10.82 6.63
C ALA A 358 -29.80 -9.63 6.66
N ALA A 359 -29.91 -8.77 7.67
CA ALA A 359 -28.99 -7.64 7.85
C ALA A 359 -27.56 -8.12 8.13
N GLY A 360 -27.38 -9.16 8.94
CA GLY A 360 -26.07 -9.74 9.22
C GLY A 360 -25.40 -10.29 7.96
N ALA A 361 -26.14 -11.01 7.11
CA ALA A 361 -25.60 -11.51 5.83
C ALA A 361 -25.18 -10.37 4.89
N ALA A 362 -25.98 -9.30 4.81
CA ALA A 362 -25.63 -8.10 4.04
C ALA A 362 -24.39 -7.40 4.63
N PHE A 363 -24.33 -7.22 5.95
CA PHE A 363 -23.21 -6.58 6.64
C PHE A 363 -21.88 -7.33 6.43
N GLN A 364 -21.91 -8.66 6.40
CA GLN A 364 -20.71 -9.49 6.18
C GLN A 364 -20.05 -9.26 4.81
N ILE A 365 -20.79 -8.75 3.84
CA ILE A 365 -20.27 -8.42 2.51
C ILE A 365 -20.16 -6.90 2.30
N GLY A 366 -20.29 -6.10 3.37
CA GLY A 366 -20.31 -4.63 3.28
C GLY A 366 -21.55 -4.05 2.59
N ALA A 367 -22.60 -4.85 2.35
CA ALA A 367 -23.75 -4.43 1.56
C ALA A 367 -24.65 -3.45 2.31
N LYS A 368 -25.03 -2.37 1.62
CA LYS A 368 -26.03 -1.40 2.08
C LYS A 368 -27.40 -1.78 1.57
N VAL A 369 -28.34 -2.08 2.47
CA VAL A 369 -29.73 -2.41 2.10
C VAL A 369 -30.59 -1.16 2.20
N ILE A 370 -31.19 -0.74 1.09
CA ILE A 370 -31.99 0.48 1.01
C ILE A 370 -33.40 0.15 0.55
N GLY A 371 -34.38 0.71 1.25
CA GLY A 371 -35.79 0.48 0.96
C GLY A 371 -36.33 1.38 -0.13
N ILE A 372 -37.02 0.80 -1.12
CA ILE A 372 -37.85 1.50 -2.09
C ILE A 372 -39.32 1.17 -1.80
N ARG A 373 -40.03 2.11 -1.19
CA ARG A 373 -41.42 1.92 -0.77
C ARG A 373 -42.38 2.16 -1.93
N GLY A 374 -43.14 1.14 -2.32
CA GLY A 374 -44.28 1.24 -3.23
C GLY A 374 -45.52 1.86 -2.57
N ASN A 375 -46.67 1.80 -3.26
CA ASN A 375 -47.93 2.31 -2.73
C ASN A 375 -48.64 1.30 -1.82
N SER A 376 -48.54 1.51 -0.52
CA SER A 376 -49.19 0.64 0.47
C SER A 376 -50.32 1.33 1.24
N ASN A 377 -51.27 0.54 1.74
CA ASN A 377 -52.23 1.00 2.76
C ASN A 377 -51.61 1.03 4.17
N GLU A 378 -50.44 0.40 4.35
CA GLU A 378 -49.75 0.21 5.62
C GLU A 378 -48.40 0.95 5.67
N ASN A 379 -48.33 2.13 5.06
CA ASN A 379 -47.07 2.85 4.83
C ASN A 379 -46.17 2.98 6.06
N ASN A 380 -46.73 3.18 7.26
CA ASN A 380 -45.93 3.28 8.47
C ASN A 380 -45.24 1.96 8.83
N ALA A 381 -45.89 0.81 8.64
CA ALA A 381 -45.29 -0.49 8.90
C ALA A 381 -44.18 -0.78 7.89
N VAL A 382 -44.45 -0.56 6.60
CA VAL A 382 -43.45 -0.74 5.53
C VAL A 382 -42.22 0.16 5.75
N ILE A 383 -42.42 1.44 6.11
CA ILE A 383 -41.30 2.33 6.42
C ILE A 383 -40.50 1.81 7.62
N ASN A 384 -41.16 1.45 8.72
CA ASN A 384 -40.46 0.99 9.92
C ASN A 384 -39.61 -0.26 9.63
N ASP A 385 -40.16 -1.20 8.86
CA ASP A 385 -39.51 -2.45 8.50
C ASP A 385 -38.30 -2.21 7.57
N LEU A 386 -38.47 -1.41 6.51
CA LEU A 386 -37.39 -1.02 5.61
C LEU A 386 -36.31 -0.22 6.34
N SER A 387 -36.70 0.71 7.20
CA SER A 387 -35.78 1.51 8.03
C SER A 387 -35.00 0.64 9.01
N GLN A 388 -35.57 -0.48 9.49
CA GLN A 388 -34.86 -1.40 10.37
C GLN A 388 -33.70 -2.09 9.65
N LEU A 389 -33.91 -2.61 8.43
CA LEU A 389 -32.83 -3.20 7.63
C LEU A 389 -31.77 -2.16 7.23
N ALA A 390 -32.22 -0.97 6.78
CA ALA A 390 -31.31 0.10 6.41
C ALA A 390 -30.43 0.54 7.58
N GLY A 391 -31.01 0.70 8.78
CA GLY A 391 -30.25 1.03 9.98
C GLY A 391 -29.23 -0.06 10.38
N LEU A 392 -29.63 -1.33 10.32
CA LEU A 392 -28.74 -2.45 10.68
C LEU A 392 -27.59 -2.69 9.69
N THR A 393 -27.76 -2.29 8.43
CA THR A 393 -26.70 -2.37 7.40
C THR A 393 -25.89 -1.08 7.28
N GLY A 394 -26.18 -0.08 8.12
CA GLY A 394 -25.50 1.21 8.09
C GLY A 394 -25.86 2.06 6.87
N ALA A 395 -26.97 1.78 6.18
CA ALA A 395 -27.52 2.62 5.13
C ALA A 395 -28.30 3.79 5.77
N ILE A 396 -27.57 4.71 6.40
CA ILE A 396 -28.09 5.86 7.13
C ILE A 396 -27.54 7.16 6.53
N ASP A 397 -28.30 8.25 6.61
CA ASP A 397 -27.78 9.57 6.25
C ASP A 397 -26.83 10.12 7.32
N ALA A 398 -26.17 11.25 7.03
CA ALA A 398 -25.30 11.95 7.98
C ALA A 398 -26.02 12.41 9.28
N GLY A 399 -27.36 12.43 9.30
CA GLY A 399 -28.17 12.69 10.49
C GLY A 399 -28.52 11.44 11.29
N GLY A 400 -28.07 10.26 10.86
CA GLY A 400 -28.37 8.95 11.47
C GLY A 400 -29.74 8.38 11.08
N ASN A 401 -30.43 8.93 10.09
CA ASN A 401 -31.73 8.42 9.65
C ASN A 401 -31.57 7.32 8.61
N PRO A 402 -32.25 6.17 8.75
CA PRO A 402 -32.22 5.11 7.75
C PRO A 402 -32.75 5.55 6.38
N LEU A 403 -32.06 5.13 5.33
CA LEU A 403 -32.38 5.47 3.95
C LEU A 403 -33.56 4.63 3.42
N VAL A 404 -34.71 5.29 3.23
CA VAL A 404 -35.92 4.72 2.62
C VAL A 404 -36.54 5.74 1.68
N PHE A 405 -36.74 5.37 0.42
CA PHE A 405 -37.23 6.26 -0.64
C PHE A 405 -38.65 5.88 -1.07
N ALA A 406 -39.45 6.88 -1.44
CA ALA A 406 -40.80 6.66 -1.94
C ALA A 406 -40.79 6.43 -3.46
N GLY A 407 -40.99 5.18 -3.89
CA GLY A 407 -40.94 4.74 -5.28
C GLY A 407 -42.30 4.38 -5.87
N ALA A 408 -43.36 5.09 -5.48
CA ALA A 408 -44.73 4.76 -5.89
C ALA A 408 -44.98 4.84 -7.41
N ASN A 409 -45.66 3.82 -7.96
CA ASN A 409 -46.06 3.72 -9.37
C ASN A 409 -44.89 3.96 -10.34
N SER A 410 -45.00 4.98 -11.21
CA SER A 410 -43.97 5.38 -12.15
C SER A 410 -42.71 5.94 -11.50
N GLY A 411 -42.74 6.28 -10.20
CA GLY A 411 -41.63 6.87 -9.45
C GLY A 411 -40.58 5.87 -8.95
N ALA A 412 -40.77 4.56 -9.11
CA ALA A 412 -39.84 3.55 -8.61
C ALA A 412 -38.40 3.74 -9.14
N ALA A 413 -38.24 3.92 -10.45
CA ALA A 413 -36.93 4.09 -11.06
C ALA A 413 -36.23 5.40 -10.65
N SER A 414 -36.97 6.50 -10.48
CA SER A 414 -36.39 7.76 -9.98
C SER A 414 -35.99 7.64 -8.50
N ALA A 415 -36.77 6.92 -7.69
CA ALA A 415 -36.41 6.66 -6.30
C ALA A 415 -35.14 5.80 -6.18
N ILE A 416 -34.94 4.85 -7.11
CA ILE A 416 -33.69 4.10 -7.24
C ILE A 416 -32.52 5.04 -7.59
N GLU A 417 -32.71 5.96 -8.55
CA GLU A 417 -31.68 6.94 -8.90
C GLU A 417 -31.31 7.81 -7.68
N ASP A 418 -32.30 8.37 -6.99
CA ASP A 418 -32.10 9.19 -5.78
C ASP A 418 -31.40 8.40 -4.66
N ALA A 419 -31.77 7.12 -4.49
CA ALA A 419 -31.14 6.23 -3.53
C ALA A 419 -29.65 6.05 -3.81
N VAL A 420 -29.29 5.72 -5.06
CA VAL A 420 -27.88 5.53 -5.42
C VAL A 420 -27.09 6.83 -5.30
N ARG A 421 -27.63 7.98 -5.72
CA ARG A 421 -26.97 9.28 -5.52
C ARG A 421 -26.75 9.61 -4.04
N THR A 422 -27.69 9.23 -3.18
CA THR A 422 -27.56 9.43 -1.73
C THR A 422 -26.46 8.55 -1.16
N VAL A 423 -26.37 7.29 -1.60
CA VAL A 423 -25.28 6.39 -1.20
C VAL A 423 -23.92 6.92 -1.61
N THR A 424 -23.80 7.38 -2.85
CA THR A 424 -22.50 7.81 -3.37
C THR A 424 -22.02 9.09 -2.74
N ASN A 425 -22.91 9.97 -2.28
CA ASN A 425 -22.53 11.34 -1.89
C ASN A 425 -22.71 11.64 -0.40
N ASN A 426 -23.62 10.95 0.28
CA ASN A 426 -24.06 11.33 1.63
C ASN A 426 -24.04 10.18 2.64
N LEU A 427 -23.64 8.97 2.23
CA LEU A 427 -23.50 7.84 3.13
C LEU A 427 -22.20 7.97 3.91
N PRO A 428 -22.24 8.12 5.24
CA PRO A 428 -21.04 8.04 6.05
C PRO A 428 -20.54 6.59 6.05
N LEU A 429 -19.25 6.43 5.74
CA LEU A 429 -18.55 5.16 5.75
C LEU A 429 -17.43 5.22 6.79
N ALA A 430 -17.16 4.08 7.44
CA ALA A 430 -15.95 3.93 8.22
C ALA A 430 -14.80 3.56 7.26
N ILE A 431 -13.76 4.39 7.14
CA ILE A 431 -12.63 4.14 6.25
C ILE A 431 -11.41 3.83 7.09
N GLY A 432 -10.85 2.64 6.93
CA GLY A 432 -9.67 2.16 7.67
C GLY A 432 -8.51 1.81 6.75
N GLY A 433 -7.29 2.03 7.21
CA GLY A 433 -6.06 1.57 6.55
C GLY A 433 -5.51 0.35 7.26
N VAL A 434 -5.10 -0.67 6.50
CA VAL A 434 -4.52 -1.90 7.03
C VAL A 434 -3.28 -2.28 6.20
N ALA A 435 -2.15 -2.55 6.88
CA ALA A 435 -0.99 -3.13 6.22
C ALA A 435 -1.18 -4.64 6.02
N VAL A 436 -0.93 -5.10 4.80
CA VAL A 436 -1.04 -6.48 4.37
C VAL A 436 0.29 -6.92 3.76
N ASP A 437 0.82 -8.03 4.24
CA ASP A 437 2.05 -8.63 3.73
C ASP A 437 1.84 -9.20 2.32
N GLU A 438 2.77 -8.95 1.39
CA GLU A 438 2.70 -9.57 0.07
C GLU A 438 3.32 -10.97 0.09
N PRO A 439 2.60 -12.01 -0.37
CA PRO A 439 3.18 -13.35 -0.41
C PRO A 439 4.26 -13.42 -1.48
N GLY A 440 5.51 -13.70 -1.10
CA GLY A 440 6.60 -13.81 -2.07
C GLY A 440 7.99 -13.94 -1.48
N ASP A 441 8.18 -13.49 -0.24
CA ASP A 441 9.40 -13.62 0.53
C ASP A 441 9.20 -14.54 1.76
N ASP A 442 10.30 -14.90 2.42
CA ASP A 442 10.29 -15.74 3.63
C ASP A 442 10.04 -14.90 4.92
N VAL A 443 9.81 -13.58 4.78
CA VAL A 443 9.76 -12.60 5.86
C VAL A 443 8.44 -11.83 5.82
N ASN A 444 7.64 -11.94 6.86
CA ASN A 444 6.45 -11.08 7.00
C ASN A 444 6.89 -9.62 7.18
N ALA A 445 6.79 -8.82 6.13
CA ALA A 445 7.27 -7.44 6.08
C ALA A 445 6.51 -6.54 7.06
N VAL A 446 5.19 -6.74 7.19
CA VAL A 446 4.36 -5.98 8.14
C VAL A 446 4.80 -6.25 9.58
N GLU A 447 4.97 -7.52 9.94
CA GLU A 447 5.42 -7.91 11.29
C GLU A 447 6.85 -7.45 11.58
N SER A 448 7.71 -7.40 10.57
CA SER A 448 9.14 -7.12 10.74
C SER A 448 9.45 -5.63 10.73
N PHE A 449 8.74 -4.83 9.93
CA PHE A 449 9.13 -3.46 9.62
C PHE A 449 8.08 -2.41 9.98
N VAL A 450 6.78 -2.75 10.01
CA VAL A 450 5.73 -1.79 10.41
C VAL A 450 5.63 -1.75 11.93
N ASP A 451 5.62 -0.54 12.50
CA ASP A 451 5.27 -0.31 13.91
C ASP A 451 3.75 -0.19 14.05
N HIS A 452 3.18 0.83 13.41
CA HIS A 452 1.74 1.12 13.38
C HIS A 452 1.38 1.94 12.13
N ILE A 453 0.07 2.05 11.88
CA ILE A 453 -0.50 2.98 10.90
C ILE A 453 -1.44 3.90 11.66
N GLU A 454 -1.37 5.21 11.41
CA GLU A 454 -2.28 6.15 12.05
C GLU A 454 -2.99 7.08 11.06
N THR A 455 -4.22 7.47 11.40
CA THR A 455 -4.98 8.49 10.68
C THR A 455 -4.27 9.83 10.84
N LEU A 456 -4.00 10.50 9.72
CA LEU A 456 -3.39 11.81 9.71
C LEU A 456 -4.46 12.89 9.43
N GLN A 457 -4.54 13.87 10.33
CA GLN A 457 -5.49 14.98 10.24
C GLN A 457 -4.79 16.33 10.24
N VAL A 458 -4.32 16.73 9.07
CA VAL A 458 -3.71 18.05 8.82
C VAL A 458 -4.72 18.92 8.08
N ASP A 459 -4.71 20.25 8.27
CA ASP A 459 -5.57 21.17 7.50
C ASP A 459 -4.89 21.48 6.15
N SER A 460 -5.02 20.58 5.18
CA SER A 460 -4.48 20.74 3.81
C SER A 460 -5.53 20.37 2.74
N PRO A 461 -5.30 20.70 1.45
CA PRO A 461 -6.17 20.24 0.37
C PRO A 461 -6.25 18.71 0.23
N GLU A 462 -5.19 18.01 0.64
CA GLU A 462 -5.00 16.55 0.49
C GLU A 462 -5.44 15.77 1.73
N CYS A 463 -5.38 16.37 2.92
CA CYS A 463 -5.78 15.76 4.18
C CYS A 463 -6.88 16.59 4.85
N SER A 464 -7.97 15.94 5.25
CA SER A 464 -9.02 16.60 6.02
C SER A 464 -8.73 16.57 7.52
N THR A 465 -9.26 17.57 8.25
CA THR A 465 -9.16 17.65 9.72
C THR A 465 -10.53 17.71 10.39
N GLY A 466 -10.59 17.42 11.69
CA GLY A 466 -11.81 17.48 12.50
C GLY A 466 -12.74 16.28 12.32
N LEU A 467 -12.21 15.17 11.80
CA LEU A 467 -12.93 13.91 11.61
C LEU A 467 -12.84 13.04 12.87
N GLU A 468 -13.89 12.26 13.11
CA GLU A 468 -13.89 11.26 14.18
C GLU A 468 -13.08 10.04 13.75
N ALA A 469 -12.06 9.70 14.54
CA ALA A 469 -11.20 8.55 14.32
C ALA A 469 -11.28 7.57 15.50
N SER A 470 -11.07 6.29 15.22
CA SER A 470 -11.06 5.19 16.19
C SER A 470 -9.83 4.34 15.95
N ASP A 471 -9.33 3.76 17.04
CA ASP A 471 -8.32 2.73 17.08
C ASP A 471 -9.03 1.36 17.01
N SER A 472 -8.83 0.63 15.93
CA SER A 472 -9.55 -0.61 15.62
C SER A 472 -8.83 -1.88 16.10
N ASP A 473 -7.49 -1.85 16.18
CA ASP A 473 -6.66 -2.98 16.60
C ASP A 473 -6.16 -2.89 18.06
N GLY A 474 -6.33 -1.73 18.69
CA GLY A 474 -6.03 -1.45 20.09
C GLY A 474 -4.56 -1.14 20.36
N ASP A 475 -3.78 -0.79 19.35
CA ASP A 475 -2.35 -0.45 19.47
C ASP A 475 -2.10 0.94 20.10
N GLY A 476 -3.16 1.74 20.25
CA GLY A 476 -3.13 3.10 20.81
C GLY A 476 -3.11 4.21 19.77
N TYR A 477 -3.08 3.87 18.48
CA TYR A 477 -3.11 4.76 17.34
C TYR A 477 -4.42 4.60 16.59
N ALA A 478 -5.06 5.71 16.23
CA ALA A 478 -6.31 5.62 15.50
C ALA A 478 -6.00 5.29 14.03
N ASP A 479 -6.63 4.26 13.48
CA ASP A 479 -6.38 3.73 12.13
C ASP A 479 -7.64 3.80 11.23
N VAL A 480 -8.81 4.07 11.83
CA VAL A 480 -10.11 4.15 11.14
C VAL A 480 -10.77 5.51 11.34
N PHE A 481 -11.09 6.20 10.24
CA PHE A 481 -12.05 7.30 10.25
C PHE A 481 -13.48 6.75 10.26
N THR A 482 -14.37 7.20 11.15
CA THR A 482 -15.63 6.47 11.44
C THR A 482 -16.88 7.01 10.74
N ALA A 483 -16.85 8.23 10.19
CA ALA A 483 -18.03 8.89 9.63
C ALA A 483 -17.68 9.76 8.41
N VAL A 484 -17.02 9.17 7.41
CA VAL A 484 -16.53 9.90 6.25
C VAL A 484 -17.51 9.81 5.10
N VAL A 485 -17.84 10.94 4.50
CA VAL A 485 -18.61 10.99 3.25
C VAL A 485 -17.67 10.97 2.05
N ALA A 486 -18.11 10.37 0.95
CA ALA A 486 -17.30 10.26 -0.26
C ALA A 486 -16.83 11.63 -0.78
N GLY A 487 -15.62 11.66 -1.32
CA GLY A 487 -14.96 12.88 -1.80
C GLY A 487 -14.28 13.71 -0.71
N THR A 488 -14.29 13.26 0.54
CA THR A 488 -13.46 13.81 1.62
C THR A 488 -12.01 13.33 1.47
N PRO A 489 -11.01 14.20 1.31
CA PRO A 489 -9.61 13.79 1.28
C PRO A 489 -9.17 13.25 2.65
N LEU A 490 -8.58 12.06 2.69
CA LEU A 490 -8.11 11.41 3.92
C LEU A 490 -6.63 11.10 3.79
N CYS A 491 -5.94 11.05 4.93
CA CYS A 491 -4.53 10.67 4.95
C CYS A 491 -4.26 9.65 6.04
N TRP A 492 -3.29 8.78 5.78
CA TRP A 492 -2.71 7.86 6.76
C TRP A 492 -1.20 8.04 6.78
N ARG A 493 -0.63 7.88 7.97
CA ARG A 493 0.80 7.85 8.18
C ARG A 493 1.23 6.42 8.42
N VAL A 494 2.24 5.98 7.69
CA VAL A 494 2.91 4.70 7.91
C VAL A 494 4.16 4.96 8.75
N VAL A 495 4.26 4.30 9.89
CA VAL A 495 5.42 4.43 10.78
C VAL A 495 6.18 3.10 10.83
N PRO A 496 7.37 3.00 10.22
CA PRO A 496 8.24 1.86 10.40
C PRO A 496 8.90 1.82 11.78
N LYS A 497 9.22 0.62 12.27
CA LYS A 497 10.08 0.41 13.44
C LYS A 497 11.53 0.11 13.02
N VAL A 498 12.44 0.18 14.00
CA VAL A 498 13.84 -0.22 13.80
C VAL A 498 13.91 -1.70 13.41
N ASN A 499 14.65 -1.99 12.33
CA ASN A 499 14.93 -3.36 11.92
C ASN A 499 15.93 -4.01 12.88
N GLU A 500 15.45 -4.91 13.75
CA GLU A 500 16.30 -5.66 14.69
C GLU A 500 16.54 -7.13 14.29
N THR A 501 15.92 -7.58 13.19
CA THR A 501 15.76 -9.02 12.90
C THR A 501 16.30 -9.47 11.55
N VAL A 502 16.26 -8.61 10.53
CA VAL A 502 16.59 -8.96 9.16
C VAL A 502 17.95 -8.38 8.79
N THR A 503 18.87 -9.25 8.37
CA THR A 503 20.17 -8.90 7.79
C THR A 503 20.29 -9.58 6.45
N VAL A 504 20.93 -8.92 5.49
CA VAL A 504 21.09 -9.42 4.13
C VAL A 504 22.53 -9.21 3.65
N ASP A 505 22.97 -10.05 2.71
CA ASP A 505 24.32 -9.98 2.13
C ASP A 505 24.32 -9.16 0.81
N LYS A 506 23.14 -8.70 0.37
CA LYS A 506 22.91 -7.90 -0.84
C LYS A 506 21.69 -7.00 -0.61
N PRO A 507 21.59 -5.83 -1.27
CA PRO A 507 20.37 -5.02 -1.25
C PRO A 507 19.14 -5.88 -1.51
N THR A 508 18.19 -5.87 -0.58
CA THR A 508 16.99 -6.73 -0.67
C THR A 508 15.73 -5.94 -0.39
N LEU A 509 14.76 -6.06 -1.28
CA LEU A 509 13.45 -5.44 -1.19
C LEU A 509 12.41 -6.42 -0.62
N TYR A 510 11.70 -5.98 0.42
CA TYR A 510 10.51 -6.63 0.97
C TYR A 510 9.26 -5.81 0.65
N ARG A 511 8.13 -6.48 0.39
CA ARG A 511 6.91 -5.83 -0.11
C ARG A 511 5.74 -6.03 0.86
N ALA A 512 5.05 -4.94 1.14
CA ALA A 512 3.74 -4.95 1.78
C ALA A 512 2.78 -4.06 0.99
N LYS A 513 1.51 -4.06 1.39
CA LYS A 513 0.46 -3.21 0.85
C LYS A 513 -0.25 -2.46 1.95
N LEU A 514 -0.55 -1.20 1.72
CA LEU A 514 -1.54 -0.46 2.49
C LEU A 514 -2.88 -0.56 1.78
N ASP A 515 -3.76 -1.42 2.30
CA ASP A 515 -5.12 -1.56 1.81
C ASP A 515 -6.06 -0.64 2.58
N VAL A 516 -6.84 0.15 1.85
CA VAL A 516 -7.85 1.05 2.44
C VAL A 516 -9.24 0.46 2.24
N TYR A 517 -9.93 0.17 3.35
CA TYR A 517 -11.24 -0.48 3.36
C TYR A 517 -12.35 0.47 3.80
N ALA A 518 -13.48 0.43 3.09
CA ALA A 518 -14.76 0.94 3.59
C ALA A 518 -15.50 -0.12 4.40
N ASP A 519 -15.97 0.27 5.58
CA ASP A 519 -16.63 -0.52 6.61
C ASP A 519 -15.91 -1.84 6.94
N GLY A 520 -14.59 -1.87 6.74
CA GLY A 520 -13.73 -3.04 6.97
C GLY A 520 -13.92 -4.20 5.98
N VAL A 521 -14.62 -3.98 4.86
CA VAL A 521 -14.92 -5.06 3.89
C VAL A 521 -14.65 -4.67 2.44
N THR A 522 -15.03 -3.47 2.02
CA THR A 522 -14.90 -3.06 0.60
C THR A 522 -13.56 -2.39 0.36
N LEU A 523 -12.68 -3.00 -0.44
CA LEU A 523 -11.40 -2.40 -0.80
C LEU A 523 -11.62 -1.17 -1.70
N LEU A 524 -11.15 0.00 -1.26
CA LEU A 524 -11.25 1.25 -2.01
C LEU A 524 -9.97 1.58 -2.78
N ASP A 525 -8.81 1.29 -2.18
CA ASP A 525 -7.49 1.51 -2.78
C ASP A 525 -6.46 0.59 -2.13
N SER A 526 -5.35 0.37 -2.83
CA SER A 526 -4.22 -0.40 -2.36
C SER A 526 -2.94 0.24 -2.90
N ARG A 527 -1.94 0.45 -2.04
CA ARG A 527 -0.64 1.05 -2.39
C ARG A 527 0.49 0.14 -1.92
N ASN A 528 1.56 0.03 -2.69
CA ASN A 528 2.68 -0.78 -2.25
C ASN A 528 3.51 -0.02 -1.22
N ILE A 529 4.02 -0.76 -0.25
CA ILE A 529 5.03 -0.32 0.68
C ILE A 529 6.27 -1.18 0.46
N PHE A 530 7.37 -0.52 0.15
CA PHE A 530 8.68 -1.09 -0.11
C PHE A 530 9.57 -0.88 1.11
N PHE A 531 10.13 -1.96 1.62
CA PHE A 531 11.13 -1.95 2.67
C PHE A 531 12.45 -2.45 2.08
N VAL A 532 13.40 -1.54 1.91
CA VAL A 532 14.73 -1.83 1.36
C VAL A 532 15.68 -2.07 2.52
N VAL A 533 16.20 -3.29 2.65
CA VAL A 533 17.22 -3.61 3.64
C VAL A 533 18.58 -3.56 2.95
N PRO A 534 19.47 -2.63 3.32
CA PRO A 534 20.83 -2.61 2.79
C PRO A 534 21.65 -3.81 3.29
N PRO A 535 22.66 -4.24 2.53
CA PRO A 535 23.61 -5.25 2.97
C PRO A 535 24.34 -4.82 4.25
N THR A 536 24.79 -5.81 5.02
CA THR A 536 25.73 -5.52 6.12
C THR A 536 27.14 -5.44 5.54
N LEU A 537 27.64 -4.22 5.34
CA LEU A 537 29.01 -3.96 4.93
C LEU A 537 29.93 -4.12 6.16
N TYR A 538 30.91 -5.01 6.05
CA TYR A 538 31.88 -5.25 7.12
C TYR A 538 33.13 -4.42 6.83
N VAL A 539 33.30 -3.30 7.52
CA VAL A 539 34.61 -2.64 7.60
C VAL A 539 35.35 -3.24 8.80
N ALA A 540 36.51 -3.86 8.59
CA ALA A 540 37.28 -4.48 9.66
C ALA A 540 37.90 -3.40 10.58
N GLU A 541 37.51 -3.38 11.87
CA GLU A 541 38.05 -2.46 12.91
C GLU A 541 39.54 -2.63 13.25
#